data_AF-N0AMS8-F1
#
_entry.id   AF-N0AMS8-F1
#
_cell.length_a   1.000
_cell.length_b   1.000
_cell.length_c   1.000
_cell.angle_alpha   90.00
_cell.angle_beta   90.00
_cell.angle_gamma   90.00
#
_symmetry.space_group_name_H-M   'P 1'
#
loop_
_entity.id
_entity.type
_entity.pdbx_description
1 polymer ?
#
loop_
_entity_poly.entity_id
_entity_poly.type
_entity_poly.pdbx_seq_one_letter_code
_entity_poly.pdbx_strand_id
1 'polypeptide(L)' 'MNVFEGVEFNTMQFIGPLIVLIVTMVGISFVYRFFFKWLPKKLYNFLIGPVALIGFYIWLIPMNLGFHELFK' A
#
# COMPACT_ATOMS: atom_id res chain seq x y z
N MET A 1 -15.94 -2.63 32.87
CA MET A 1 -14.76 -1.79 32.57
C MET A 1 -14.63 -1.78 31.05
N ASN A 2 -15.00 -0.68 30.41
CA ASN A 2 -14.86 -0.57 28.96
C ASN A 2 -13.37 -0.47 28.65
N VAL A 3 -12.82 -1.42 27.91
CA VAL A 3 -11.39 -1.47 27.53
C VAL A 3 -10.97 -0.25 26.69
N PHE A 4 -11.95 0.54 26.23
CA PHE A 4 -11.79 1.68 25.32
C PHE A 4 -11.99 3.05 26.00
N GLU A 5 -12.26 3.10 27.30
CA GLU A 5 -12.32 4.36 28.05
C GLU A 5 -10.90 4.97 28.15
N GLY A 6 -10.58 5.90 27.25
CA GLY A 6 -9.30 6.62 27.22
C GLY A 6 -8.49 6.49 25.93
N VAL A 7 -8.96 5.73 24.93
CA VAL A 7 -8.31 5.65 23.62
C VAL A 7 -8.92 6.68 22.68
N GLU A 8 -8.27 7.83 22.51
CA GLU A 8 -8.56 8.72 21.39
C GLU A 8 -8.15 8.01 20.09
N PHE A 9 -9.13 7.44 19.40
CA PHE A 9 -8.91 6.85 18.08
C PHE A 9 -8.60 7.96 17.09
N ASN A 10 -7.32 8.15 16.79
CA ASN A 10 -6.91 9.08 15.75
C ASN A 10 -7.14 8.41 14.39
N THR A 11 -8.29 8.72 13.78
CA THR A 11 -8.70 8.21 12.47
C THR A 11 -7.65 8.46 11.37
N MET A 12 -6.84 9.51 11.49
CA MET A 12 -5.77 9.83 10.52
C MET A 12 -4.66 8.79 10.52
N GLN A 13 -4.41 8.12 11.65
CA GLN A 13 -3.46 6.99 11.73
C GLN A 13 -3.90 5.78 10.92
N PHE A 14 -5.17 5.69 10.54
CA PHE A 14 -5.69 4.64 9.65
C PHE A 14 -5.82 5.14 8.22
N ILE A 15 -6.40 6.33 8.01
CA ILE A 15 -6.63 6.90 6.68
C ILE A 15 -5.30 7.20 5.97
N GLY A 16 -4.34 7.79 6.69
CA GLY A 16 -3.04 8.18 6.13
C GLY A 16 -2.30 6.99 5.49
N PRO A 17 -2.03 5.91 6.24
CA PRO A 17 -1.42 4.72 5.68
C PRO A 17 -2.19 4.11 4.51
N LEU A 18 -3.53 4.12 4.52
CA LEU A 18 -4.34 3.63 3.39
C LEU A 18 -4.16 4.47 2.12
N ILE A 19 -4.05 5.80 2.24
CA ILE A 19 -3.74 6.67 1.10
C ILE A 19 -2.36 6.30 0.55
N VAL A 20 -1.37 6.13 1.42
CA VAL A 20 -0.01 5.74 1.00
C VAL A 20 -0.02 4.37 0.33
N LEU A 21 -0.81 3.42 0.81
CA LEU A 21 -0.97 2.10 0.16
C LEU A 21 -1.43 2.25 -1.29
N ILE A 22 -2.50 3.04 -1.51
CA ILE A 22 -3.02 3.29 -2.86
C ILE A 22 -1.93 3.91 -3.73
N VAL A 23 -1.23 4.93 -3.22
CA VAL A 23 -0.14 5.60 -3.95
C VAL A 23 0.99 4.63 -4.29
N THR A 24 1.41 3.78 -3.35
CA THR A 24 2.46 2.77 -3.57
C THR A 24 2.04 1.75 -4.61
N MET A 25 0.83 1.17 -4.51
CA MET A 25 0.34 0.18 -5.47
C MET A 25 0.21 0.76 -6.88
N VAL A 26 -0.32 1.99 -7.00
CA VAL A 26 -0.41 2.70 -8.28
C VAL A 26 0.98 3.00 -8.82
N GLY A 27 1.88 3.55 -8.00
CA GLY A 27 3.26 3.87 -8.39
C GLY A 27 4.02 2.65 -8.93
N ILE A 28 3.97 1.53 -8.21
CA ILE A 28 4.63 0.27 -8.63
C ILE A 28 3.99 -0.27 -9.91
N SER A 29 2.67 -0.21 -10.05
CA SER A 29 1.99 -0.63 -11.28
C SER A 29 2.35 0.25 -12.48
N PHE A 30 2.54 1.56 -12.28
CA PHE A 30 3.02 2.48 -13.32
C PHE A 30 4.47 2.19 -13.73
N VAL A 31 5.35 1.96 -12.76
CA VAL A 31 6.74 1.54 -13.01
C VAL A 31 6.75 0.26 -13.85
N TYR A 32 5.96 -0.75 -13.45
CA TYR A 32 5.82 -1.98 -14.21
C TYR A 32 5.30 -1.73 -15.64
N ARG A 33 4.25 -0.92 -15.80
CA ARG A 33 3.74 -0.54 -17.12
C ARG A 33 4.83 0.10 -17.98
N PHE A 34 5.63 0.98 -17.41
CA PHE A 34 6.68 1.70 -18.14
C PHE A 34 7.74 0.74 -18.69
N PHE A 35 8.24 -0.18 -17.86
CA PHE A 35 9.29 -1.13 -18.24
C PHE A 35 8.78 -2.30 -19.10
N PHE A 36 7.55 -2.75 -18.88
CA PHE A 36 7.03 -4.00 -19.46
C PHE A 36 5.89 -3.80 -20.47
N LYS A 37 5.68 -2.58 -20.98
CA LYS A 37 4.67 -2.27 -22.01
C LYS A 37 4.78 -3.11 -23.30
N TRP A 38 5.95 -3.68 -23.56
CA TRP A 38 6.26 -4.48 -24.75
C TRP A 38 5.87 -5.96 -24.61
N LEU A 39 5.50 -6.42 -23.40
CA LEU A 39 5.06 -7.78 -23.17
C LEU A 39 3.75 -8.12 -23.91
N PRO A 40 3.56 -9.38 -24.31
CA PRO A 40 2.25 -9.85 -24.79
C PRO A 40 1.17 -9.61 -23.74
N LYS A 41 0.00 -9.09 -24.15
CA LYS A 41 -1.10 -8.69 -23.25
C LYS A 41 -1.46 -9.73 -22.20
N LYS A 42 -1.48 -11.02 -22.58
CA LYS A 42 -1.82 -12.12 -21.67
C LYS A 42 -0.79 -12.27 -20.54
N LEU A 43 0.50 -12.18 -20.86
CA LEU A 43 1.57 -12.25 -19.87
C LEU A 43 1.61 -10.98 -19.03
N TYR A 44 1.42 -9.82 -19.66
CA TYR A 44 1.35 -8.54 -18.95
C TYR A 44 0.26 -8.53 -17.87
N ASN A 45 -0.96 -8.98 -18.23
CA ASN A 45 -2.10 -9.06 -17.32
C ASN A 45 -1.94 -10.16 -16.26
N PHE A 46 -1.22 -11.24 -16.57
CA PHE A 46 -0.93 -12.27 -15.58
C PHE A 46 0.02 -11.75 -14.48
N LEU A 47 1.03 -10.97 -14.87
CA LEU A 47 2.05 -10.46 -13.96
C LEU A 47 1.62 -9.21 -13.18
N ILE A 48 0.59 -8.47 -13.61
CA ILE A 48 0.14 -7.26 -12.91
C ILE A 48 -0.33 -7.54 -11.49
N GLY A 49 -0.96 -8.70 -11.25
CA GLY A 49 -1.40 -9.12 -9.92
C GLY A 49 -0.22 -9.31 -8.96
N PRO A 50 0.75 -10.18 -9.26
CA PRO A 50 1.98 -10.31 -8.49
C PRO A 50 2.72 -8.99 -8.26
N VAL A 51 2.79 -8.12 -9.26
CA VAL A 51 3.40 -6.78 -9.13
C VAL A 51 2.65 -5.91 -8.13
N ALA A 52 1.31 -5.93 -8.14
CA ALA A 52 0.51 -5.20 -7.16
C ALA A 52 0.74 -5.73 -5.73
N LEU A 53 0.90 -7.04 -5.56
CA LEU A 53 1.26 -7.67 -4.28
C LEU A 53 2.65 -7.26 -3.80
N ILE A 54 3.62 -7.11 -4.71
CA ILE A 54 4.94 -6.53 -4.38
C ILE A 54 4.77 -5.10 -3.85
N GLY A 55 3.91 -4.29 -4.49
CA GLY A 55 3.59 -2.94 -4.00
C GLY A 55 2.99 -2.96 -2.59
N PHE A 56 2.07 -3.89 -2.31
CA PHE A 56 1.54 -4.09 -0.95
C PHE A 56 2.63 -4.48 0.05
N TYR A 57 3.53 -5.39 -0.31
CA TYR A 57 4.63 -5.79 0.56
C TYR A 57 5.59 -4.63 0.88
N ILE A 58 5.92 -3.82 -0.13
CA ILE A 58 6.75 -2.61 0.06
C ILE A 58 6.07 -1.64 1.03
N TRP A 59 4.76 -1.44 0.92
CA TRP A 59 3.99 -0.62 1.86
C TRP A 59 3.91 -1.23 3.27
N LEU A 60 3.85 -2.55 3.39
CA LEU A 60 3.73 -3.25 4.67
C LEU A 60 4.96 -3.07 5.56
N ILE A 61 6.17 -2.96 4.98
CA ILE A 61 7.42 -2.77 5.72
C ILE A 61 7.39 -1.53 6.62
N PRO A 62 7.18 -0.30 6.11
CA PRO A 62 7.12 0.89 6.97
C PRO A 62 5.91 0.85 7.91
N MET A 63 4.78 0.26 7.49
CA MET A 63 3.62 0.06 8.35
C MET A 63 3.97 -0.75 9.62
N ASN A 64 4.73 -1.84 9.45
CA ASN A 64 5.23 -2.64 10.58
C ASN A 64 6.29 -1.93 11.44
N LEU A 65 6.92 -0.87 10.91
CA LEU A 65 7.89 -0.03 11.63
C LEU A 65 7.24 1.16 12.35
N GLY A 66 5.91 1.24 12.40
CA GLY A 66 5.22 2.34 13.08
C GLY A 66 4.91 3.56 12.22
N PHE A 67 4.96 3.45 10.89
CA PHE A 67 4.68 4.57 9.96
C PHE A 67 3.34 5.28 10.20
N HIS A 68 2.32 4.56 10.69
CA HIS A 68 1.03 5.14 11.09
C HIS A 68 1.16 6.23 12.16
N GLU A 69 2.20 6.20 12.97
CA GLU A 69 2.45 7.22 13.99
C GLU A 69 2.83 8.58 13.41
N LEU A 70 3.25 8.66 12.14
CA LEU A 70 3.52 9.93 11.45
C LEU A 70 2.24 10.70 11.08
N PHE A 71 1.08 10.05 11.19
CA PHE A 71 -0.23 10.65 10.89
C PHE A 71 -0.99 11.01 12.17
N LYS A 72 -0.27 11.19 13.29
CA LYS A 72 -0.81 11.73 14.56
C LYS A 72 -1.26 13.17 14.40
#